data_AF-A0A5K0XPJ8-F1
#
_entry.id   AF-A0A5K0XPJ8-F1
#
_cell.length_a   1.000
_cell.length_b   1.000
_cell.length_c   1.000
_cell.angle_alpha   90.00
_cell.angle_beta   90.00
_cell.angle_gamma   90.00
#
_symmetry.space_group_name_H-M   'P 1'
#
loop_
_entity.id
_entity.type
_entity.pdbx_description
1 polymer ?
#
loop_
_entity_poly.entity_id
_entity_poly.type
_entity_poly.pdbx_seq_one_letter_code
_entity_poly.pdbx_strand_id
1 'polypeptide(L)' 'EDIVRPRVPLEACLASFSAPEEVQDFYSSALNAKTTAI' A
#
# COMPACT_ATOMS: atom_id res chain seq x y z
N GLU A 1 -17.23 -9.55 28.45
CA GLU A 1 -16.61 -8.46 27.67
C GLU A 1 -17.14 -8.56 26.26
N ASP A 2 -17.69 -7.47 25.71
CA ASP A 2 -18.29 -7.47 24.37
C ASP A 2 -17.22 -7.22 23.31
N ILE A 3 -17.17 -8.09 22.29
CA ILE A 3 -16.25 -7.95 21.16
C ILE A 3 -16.85 -6.95 20.17
N VAL A 4 -16.31 -5.73 20.15
CA VAL A 4 -16.67 -4.71 19.15
C VAL A 4 -15.82 -4.93 17.90
N ARG A 5 -16.47 -5.01 16.73
CA ARG A 5 -15.79 -5.08 15.43
C ARG A 5 -15.84 -3.70 14.75
N PRO A 6 -14.72 -3.19 14.23
CA PRO A 6 -14.72 -1.95 13.45
C PRO A 6 -15.51 -2.14 12.16
N ARG A 7 -16.30 -1.13 11.79
CA ARG A 7 -16.97 -1.08 10.48
C ARG A 7 -16.01 -0.48 9.48
N VAL A 8 -15.62 -1.27 8.48
CA VAL A 8 -14.77 -0.81 7.37
C VAL A 8 -15.65 -0.72 6.11
N PRO A 9 -15.81 0.47 5.50
CA PRO A 9 -16.53 0.61 4.24
C PRO A 9 -15.82 -0.18 3.13
N LEU A 10 -16.59 -0.88 2.31
CA LEU A 10 -16.02 -1.66 1.19
C LEU A 10 -15.34 -0.73 0.18
N GLU A 11 -15.89 0.47 -0.04
CA GLU A 11 -15.30 1.45 -0.96
C GLU A 11 -13.89 1.86 -0.51
N ALA A 12 -13.64 1.94 0.81
CA ALA A 12 -12.33 2.25 1.36
C ALA A 12 -11.31 1.13 1.03
N CYS A 13 -11.72 -0.13 1.15
CA CYS A 13 -10.88 -1.27 0.79
C CYS A 13 -10.50 -1.25 -0.70
N LEU A 14 -11.47 -0.98 -1.58
CA LEU A 14 -11.24 -0.92 -3.02
C LEU A 14 -10.35 0.27 -3.41
N ALA A 15 -10.54 1.42 -2.76
CA ALA A 15 -9.69 2.58 -2.95
C ALA A 15 -8.25 2.29 -2.53
N SER A 16 -8.05 1.66 -1.37
CA SER A 16 -6.72 1.25 -0.90
C SER A 16 -6.08 0.21 -1.81
N PHE A 17 -6.85 -0.75 -2.32
CA PHE A 17 -6.35 -1.79 -3.22
C PHE A 17 -5.85 -1.23 -4.57
N SER A 18 -6.50 -0.18 -5.08
CA SER A 18 -6.19 0.39 -6.40
C SER A 18 -5.26 1.61 -6.34
N ALA A 19 -4.94 2.11 -5.15
CA ALA A 19 -4.03 3.23 -4.99
C ALA A 19 -2.59 2.82 -5.34
N PRO A 20 -1.82 3.69 -6.03
CA PRO A 20 -0.38 3.53 -6.13
C PRO A 20 0.26 3.46 -4.74
N GLU A 21 1.32 2.66 -4.61
CA GLU A 21 2.01 2.44 -3.33
C GLU A 21 3.50 2.74 -3.47
N GLU A 22 4.06 3.42 -2.47
CA GLU A 22 5.49 3.67 -2.42
C GLU A 22 6.25 2.41 -1.95
N VAL A 23 7.10 1.86 -2.82
CA VAL A 23 7.95 0.72 -2.50
C VAL A 23 9.37 1.22 -2.20
N GLN A 24 9.74 1.17 -0.93
CA GLN A 24 11.07 1.53 -0.45
C GLN A 24 12.10 0.45 -0.79
N ASP A 25 13.36 0.84 -0.93
CA ASP A 25 14.50 -0.05 -1.22
C ASP A 25 14.37 -0.87 -2.53
N PHE A 26 13.57 -0.40 -3.49
CA PHE A 26 13.43 -1.00 -4.81
C PHE A 26 14.72 -0.88 -5.63
N TYR A 27 15.25 -2.00 -6.12
CA TYR A 27 16.42 -1.98 -7.01
C TYR A 27 16.00 -1.66 -8.45
N SER A 28 16.34 -0.46 -8.92
CA SER A 28 16.07 -0.04 -10.30
C SER A 28 17.24 -0.41 -11.22
N SER A 29 17.00 -1.28 -12.20
CA SER A 29 18.00 -1.61 -13.22
C SER A 29 18.37 -0.42 -14.10
N ALA A 30 17.46 0.55 -14.25
CA ALA A 30 17.72 1.79 -14.99
C ALA A 30 18.70 2.72 -14.25
N LEU A 31 18.66 2.73 -12.91
CA LEU A 31 19.54 3.53 -12.07
C LEU A 31 20.77 2.74 -11.56
N ASN A 32 20.75 1.42 -11.71
CA ASN A 32 21.73 0.48 -11.17
C ASN A 32 21.98 0.69 -9.66
N ALA A 33 20.93 1.04 -8.93
CA ALA A 33 20.95 1.38 -7.52
C ALA A 33 19.57 1.18 -6.88
N LYS A 34 19.53 1.13 -5.54
CA LYS A 34 18.28 1.15 -4.77
C LYS A 34 17.67 2.55 -4.76
N THR A 35 16.36 2.62 -4.89
CA THR A 35 15.55 3.84 -4.87
C THR A 35 14.17 3.53 -4.30
N THR A 36 13.33 4.54 -4.12
CA THR A 36 11.89 4.38 -3.91
C THR A 36 11.18 4.29 -5.26
N ALA A 37 10.29 3.31 -5.42
CA ALA A 37 9.37 3.20 -6.56
C ALA A 37 7.95 3.62 -6.16
N ILE A 38 7.15 4.04 -7.14
CA ILE A 38 5.73 4.44 -7.00
C ILE A 38 4.95 3.77 -8.13
#